data_AF-A0A0G1VT11-F1
#
_entry.id   AF-A0A0G1VT11-F1
#
_cell.length_a   1.000
_cell.length_b   1.000
_cell.length_c   1.000
_cell.angle_alpha   90.00
_cell.angle_beta   90.00
_cell.angle_gamma   90.00
#
_symmetry.space_group_name_H-M   'P 1'
#
loop_
_entity.id
_entity.type
_entity.pdbx_description
1 polymer ?
#
loop_
_entity_poly.entity_id
_entity_poly.type
_entity_poly.pdbx_seq_one_letter_code
_entity_poly.pdbx_strand_id
1 'polypeptide(L)'
;MGRLVGESVHLMFQRMRVPHRIIDNETSEEEKNLLFEDADIIVSGMGVPRAITPAMIKEGVILIDAGTSEQVSPFKNLFHIIQKFWLRLSKKFSRYPSTSQIFKFVSLKIFGFSEKEFLKGDTGNKFVGDIDPACGDKAAYMTPVPGGVGPITIVSLLRNLL
;
A
#
# COMPACT_ATOMS: atom_id res chain seq x y z
N MET A 1 -10.81 13.57 10.86
CA MET A 1 -11.28 12.17 10.60
C MET A 1 -11.87 12.01 9.18
N GLY A 2 -11.75 10.82 8.57
CA GLY A 2 -12.32 10.51 7.24
C GLY A 2 -13.83 10.17 7.27
N ARG A 3 -14.59 10.64 6.27
CA ARG A 3 -16.06 10.56 6.23
C ARG A 3 -16.62 9.16 5.99
N LEU A 4 -16.00 8.39 5.09
CA LEU A 4 -16.59 7.15 4.57
C LEU A 4 -16.49 5.99 5.56
N VAL A 5 -15.32 5.86 6.20
CA VAL A 5 -15.05 4.80 7.18
C VAL A 5 -15.08 5.37 8.59
N GLY A 6 -14.16 6.28 8.91
CA GLY A 6 -13.97 6.80 10.28
C GLY A 6 -15.24 7.36 10.90
N GLU A 7 -15.92 8.31 10.23
CA GLU A 7 -17.15 8.92 10.73
C GLU A 7 -18.31 7.92 10.83
N SER A 8 -18.49 7.07 9.83
CA SER A 8 -19.50 6.01 9.86
C SER A 8 -19.31 5.06 11.04
N VAL A 9 -18.08 4.58 11.27
CA VAL A 9 -17.74 3.67 12.37
C VAL A 9 -17.85 4.37 13.71
N HIS A 10 -17.40 5.62 13.83
CA HIS A 10 -17.57 6.44 15.02
C HIS A 10 -19.04 6.57 15.43
N LEU A 11 -19.91 6.94 14.48
CA LEU A 11 -21.35 7.06 14.73
C LEU A 11 -21.99 5.72 15.08
N MET A 12 -21.54 4.63 14.46
CA MET A 12 -21.99 3.27 14.78
C MET A 12 -21.61 2.90 16.22
N PHE A 13 -20.36 3.11 16.63
CA PHE A 13 -19.88 2.84 17.99
C PHE A 13 -20.58 3.72 19.01
N GLN A 14 -20.83 5.00 18.72
CA GLN A 14 -21.64 5.86 19.58
C GLN A 14 -23.06 5.33 19.78
N ARG A 15 -23.74 4.91 18.70
CA ARG A 15 -25.10 4.33 18.77
C ARG A 15 -25.12 3.04 19.58
N MET A 16 -24.09 2.20 19.43
CA MET A 16 -23.94 0.95 20.18
C MET A 16 -23.40 1.15 21.60
N ARG A 17 -23.06 2.40 21.99
CA ARG A 17 -22.44 2.74 23.28
C ARG A 17 -21.14 1.97 23.52
N VAL A 18 -20.37 1.74 22.48
CA VAL A 18 -19.03 1.14 22.55
C VAL A 18 -18.03 2.23 22.87
N PRO A 19 -17.29 2.15 24.01
CA PRO A 19 -16.20 3.08 24.29
C PRO A 19 -15.12 2.96 23.22
N HIS A 20 -14.68 4.09 22.68
CA HIS A 20 -13.65 4.13 21.65
C HIS A 20 -12.97 5.50 21.62
N ARG A 21 -11.80 5.56 20.99
CA ARG A 21 -11.00 6.77 20.82
C ARG A 21 -10.77 6.99 19.33
N ILE A 22 -10.76 8.25 18.90
CA ILE A 22 -10.47 8.63 17.52
C ILE A 22 -9.02 9.10 17.46
N ILE A 23 -8.29 8.59 16.47
CA ILE A 23 -6.97 9.10 16.09
C ILE A 23 -7.09 9.74 14.71
N ASP A 24 -6.66 10.99 14.58
CA ASP A 24 -6.51 11.64 13.29
C ASP A 24 -5.31 12.61 13.26
N ASN A 25 -5.29 13.53 12.29
CA ASN A 25 -4.18 14.46 12.09
C ASN A 25 -4.07 15.53 13.18
N GLU A 26 -5.11 15.72 13.99
CA GLU A 26 -5.12 16.69 15.10
C GLU A 26 -4.64 16.08 16.42
N THR A 27 -4.60 14.74 16.51
CA THR A 27 -4.06 14.01 17.66
C THR A 27 -2.54 14.19 17.75
N SER A 28 -2.02 14.49 18.94
CA SER A 28 -0.56 14.60 19.15
C SER A 28 0.13 13.25 19.03
N GLU A 29 1.44 13.25 18.74
CA GLU A 29 2.21 12.00 18.61
C GLU A 29 2.30 11.24 19.94
N GLU A 30 2.38 11.95 21.06
CA GLU A 30 2.38 11.35 22.40
C GLU A 30 1.05 10.64 22.68
N GLU A 31 -0.08 11.29 22.36
CA GLU A 31 -1.39 10.67 22.53
C GLU A 31 -1.59 9.49 21.58
N LYS A 32 -1.14 9.57 20.32
CA LYS A 32 -1.15 8.45 19.39
C LYS A 32 -0.42 7.24 19.94
N ASN A 33 0.82 7.44 20.41
CA ASN A 33 1.63 6.35 20.93
C ASN A 33 0.96 5.65 22.11
N LEU A 34 0.41 6.42 23.06
CA LEU A 34 -0.33 5.88 24.19
C LEU A 34 -1.57 5.09 23.74
N LEU A 35 -2.34 5.62 22.79
CA LEU A 35 -3.55 4.96 22.29
C LEU A 35 -3.25 3.68 21.50
N PHE A 36 -2.20 3.68 20.67
CA PHE A 36 -1.80 2.49 19.92
C PHE A 36 -1.26 1.38 20.83
N GLU A 37 -0.51 1.75 21.89
CA GLU A 37 0.02 0.81 22.86
C GLU A 37 -1.09 0.18 23.73
N ASP A 38 -2.14 0.94 24.05
CA ASP A 38 -3.25 0.46 24.90
C ASP A 38 -4.34 -0.29 24.12
N ALA A 39 -4.52 -0.01 22.83
CA ALA A 39 -5.67 -0.51 22.06
C ALA A 39 -5.75 -2.05 21.95
N ASP A 40 -6.90 -2.62 22.32
CA ASP A 40 -7.25 -4.04 22.04
C ASP A 40 -7.68 -4.26 20.59
N ILE A 41 -8.34 -3.27 19.99
CA ILE A 41 -8.87 -3.30 18.63
C ILE A 41 -8.52 -2.00 17.93
N ILE A 42 -7.96 -2.10 16.73
CA ILE A 42 -7.66 -0.95 15.86
C ILE A 42 -8.45 -1.11 14.55
N VAL A 43 -9.20 -0.07 14.20
CA VAL A 43 -9.90 0.04 12.90
C VAL A 43 -9.25 1.17 12.11
N SER A 44 -8.58 0.86 11.01
CA SER A 44 -7.91 1.85 10.16
C SER A 44 -8.71 2.16 8.90
N GLY A 45 -8.59 3.40 8.43
CA GLY A 45 -9.19 3.92 7.21
C GLY A 45 -8.54 5.25 6.81
N MET A 46 -7.21 5.30 6.93
CA MET A 46 -6.36 6.47 6.72
C MET A 46 -6.02 6.69 5.25
N GLY A 47 -5.91 5.62 4.46
CA GLY A 47 -5.47 5.68 3.07
C GLY A 47 -3.98 5.98 2.92
N VAL A 48 -3.18 5.67 3.95
CA VAL A 48 -1.73 5.89 3.96
C VAL A 48 -1.04 4.53 4.04
N PRO A 49 -0.36 4.09 2.97
CA PRO A 49 0.29 2.78 2.93
C PRO A 49 1.17 2.53 4.14
N ARG A 50 0.90 1.43 4.87
CA ARG A 50 1.76 0.92 5.95
C ARG A 50 2.06 1.95 7.06
N ALA A 51 1.11 2.84 7.33
CA ALA A 51 1.22 3.83 8.40
C ALA A 51 1.28 3.19 9.80
N ILE A 52 0.61 2.06 10.01
CA ILE A 52 0.58 1.35 11.30
C ILE A 52 1.63 0.25 11.26
N THR A 53 2.60 0.32 12.17
CA THR A 53 3.77 -0.58 12.21
C THR A 53 3.78 -1.45 13.48
N PRO A 54 4.53 -2.58 13.49
CA PRO A 54 4.56 -3.49 14.64
C PRO A 54 5.05 -2.86 15.94
N ALA A 55 5.86 -1.79 15.85
CA ALA A 55 6.39 -1.09 17.01
C ALA A 55 5.33 -0.26 17.76
N MET A 56 4.24 0.09 17.09
CA MET A 56 3.19 0.95 17.65
C MET A 56 2.17 0.15 18.46
N ILE A 57 1.96 -1.12 18.11
CA ILE A 57 0.84 -1.93 18.61
C ILE A 57 1.27 -2.92 19.70
N LYS A 58 0.34 -3.32 20.57
CA LYS A 58 0.58 -4.39 21.56
C LYS A 58 0.40 -5.80 20.99
N GLU A 59 0.89 -6.79 21.73
CA GLU A 59 0.63 -8.21 21.45
C GLU A 59 -0.85 -8.56 21.62
N GLY A 60 -1.37 -9.40 20.73
CA GLY A 60 -2.75 -9.87 20.76
C GLY A 60 -3.79 -8.86 20.25
N VAL A 61 -3.37 -7.73 19.70
CA VAL A 61 -4.28 -6.73 19.13
C VAL A 61 -5.09 -7.29 17.95
N ILE A 62 -6.34 -6.82 17.80
CA ILE A 62 -7.17 -7.11 16.63
C ILE A 62 -7.09 -5.94 15.66
N LEU A 63 -6.75 -6.23 14.40
CA LEU A 63 -6.51 -5.25 13.36
C LEU A 63 -7.53 -5.36 12.23
N ILE A 64 -8.30 -4.29 12.00
CA ILE A 64 -9.30 -4.18 10.93
C ILE A 64 -8.88 -3.06 9.98
N ASP A 65 -8.39 -3.44 8.81
CA ASP A 65 -7.86 -2.54 7.78
C ASP A 65 -8.89 -2.29 6.67
N ALA A 66 -9.49 -1.10 6.70
CA ALA A 66 -10.35 -0.60 5.63
C ALA A 66 -9.61 0.36 4.68
N GLY A 67 -8.33 0.62 4.92
CA GLY A 67 -7.47 1.41 4.06
C GLY A 67 -7.11 0.66 2.79
N THR A 68 -7.05 1.37 1.67
CA THR A 68 -6.56 0.79 0.42
C THR A 68 -5.88 1.88 -0.39
N SER A 69 -4.61 1.66 -0.70
CA SER A 69 -3.77 2.59 -1.44
C SER A 69 -3.02 1.88 -2.56
N GLU A 70 -2.84 2.54 -3.70
CA GLU A 70 -2.10 1.97 -4.82
C GLU A 70 -0.59 1.99 -4.55
N GLN A 71 0.06 0.83 -4.64
CA GLN A 71 1.51 0.72 -4.65
C GLN A 71 2.00 0.65 -6.09
N VAL A 72 2.67 1.71 -6.54
CA VAL A 72 3.39 1.69 -7.82
C VAL A 72 4.73 1.01 -7.58
N SER A 73 5.01 -0.02 -8.36
CA SER A 73 6.31 -0.67 -8.31
C SER A 73 7.47 0.30 -8.57
N PRO A 74 8.50 0.31 -7.71
CA PRO A 74 9.73 1.05 -7.97
C PRO A 74 10.47 0.52 -9.21
N PHE A 75 10.34 -0.77 -9.55
CA PHE A 75 10.95 -1.37 -10.73
C PHE A 75 10.37 -0.81 -12.03
N LYS A 76 9.07 -0.55 -12.07
CA LYS A 76 8.41 0.05 -13.23
C LYS A 76 8.94 1.45 -13.54
N ASN A 77 9.20 2.25 -12.50
CA ASN A 77 9.81 3.57 -12.65
C ASN A 77 11.27 3.49 -13.12
N LEU A 78 12.06 2.58 -12.54
CA LEU A 78 13.46 2.38 -12.90
C LEU A 78 13.64 1.92 -14.35
N PHE A 79 12.82 0.97 -14.81
CA PHE A 79 12.80 0.53 -16.21
C PHE A 79 12.56 1.70 -17.16
N HIS A 80 11.57 2.54 -16.85
CA HIS A 80 11.22 3.70 -17.66
C HIS A 80 12.35 4.75 -17.74
N ILE A 81 13.07 4.95 -16.63
CA ILE A 81 14.25 5.82 -16.57
C ILE A 81 15.39 5.27 -17.45
N ILE A 82 15.70 3.98 -17.29
CA ILE A 82 16.75 3.29 -18.06
C ILE A 82 16.43 3.34 -19.56
N GLN A 83 15.18 3.09 -19.95
CA GLN A 83 14.73 3.15 -21.33
C GLN A 83 14.84 4.57 -21.92
N LYS A 84 14.41 5.60 -21.18
CA LYS A 84 14.55 7.02 -21.60
C LYS A 84 16.02 7.43 -21.74
N PHE A 85 16.87 7.01 -20.81
CA PHE A 85 18.30 7.27 -20.86
C PHE A 85 18.94 6.62 -22.09
N TRP A 86 18.59 5.35 -22.37
CA TRP A 86 19.09 4.63 -23.52
C TRP A 86 18.67 5.26 -24.86
N LEU A 87 17.41 5.68 -24.98
CA LEU A 87 16.91 6.41 -26.16
C LEU A 87 17.65 7.73 -26.41
N ARG A 88 18.10 8.41 -25.34
CA ARG A 88 18.93 9.62 -25.47
C ARG A 88 20.35 9.28 -25.94
N LEU A 89 20.95 8.24 -25.37
CA LEU A 89 22.27 7.77 -25.77
C LEU A 89 22.29 7.29 -27.23
N SER A 90 21.29 6.53 -27.66
CA SER A 90 21.21 6.01 -29.02
C SER A 90 21.15 7.12 -30.07
N LYS A 91 20.36 8.17 -29.81
CA LYS A 91 20.32 9.37 -30.66
C LYS A 91 21.67 10.10 -30.74
N LYS A 92 22.41 10.17 -29.63
CA LYS A 92 23.74 10.80 -29.59
C LYS A 92 24.78 10.02 -30.41
N PHE A 93 24.74 8.69 -30.34
CA PHE A 93 25.69 7.82 -31.03
C PHE A 93 25.31 7.46 -32.47
N SER A 94 24.08 7.71 -32.90
CA SER A 94 23.62 7.49 -34.28
C SER A 94 24.45 8.22 -35.35
N ARG A 95 25.23 9.24 -34.97
CA ARG A 95 26.12 9.99 -35.87
C ARG A 95 27.48 9.33 -36.11
N TYR A 96 27.78 8.22 -35.44
CA TYR A 96 29.07 7.52 -35.54
C TYR A 96 28.87 6.09 -36.08
N PRO A 97 29.10 5.85 -37.38
CA PRO A 97 28.79 4.56 -38.00
C PRO A 97 29.62 3.38 -37.44
N SER A 98 30.86 3.61 -37.00
CA SER A 98 31.71 2.57 -36.42
C SER A 98 31.26 2.10 -35.02
N THR A 99 30.54 2.93 -34.26
CA THR A 99 30.05 2.59 -32.92
C THR A 99 28.64 1.98 -32.93
N SER A 100 27.95 2.01 -34.08
CA SER A 100 26.61 1.46 -34.25
C SER A 100 26.51 -0.04 -33.93
N GLN A 101 27.52 -0.83 -34.29
CA GLN A 101 27.53 -2.27 -33.99
C GLN A 101 27.69 -2.56 -32.49
N ILE A 102 28.58 -1.84 -31.81
CA ILE A 102 28.77 -1.95 -30.36
C ILE A 102 27.48 -1.54 -29.64
N PHE A 103 26.84 -0.47 -30.09
CA PHE A 103 25.60 0.03 -29.50
C PHE A 103 24.42 -0.94 -29.68
N LYS A 104 24.32 -1.61 -30.84
CA LYS A 104 23.35 -2.70 -31.06
C LYS A 104 23.60 -3.90 -30.15
N PHE A 105 24.86 -4.30 -29.99
CA PHE A 105 25.23 -5.44 -29.15
C PHE A 105 24.94 -5.19 -27.67
N VAL A 106 25.27 -3.99 -27.17
CA VAL A 106 24.96 -3.58 -25.79
C VAL A 106 23.45 -3.41 -25.59
N SER A 107 22.72 -2.86 -26.58
CA SER A 107 21.25 -2.81 -26.54
C SER A 107 20.65 -4.20 -26.37
N LEU A 108 21.13 -5.19 -27.12
CA LEU A 108 20.62 -6.56 -27.08
C LEU A 108 20.90 -7.26 -25.75
N LYS A 109 22.02 -6.96 -25.08
CA LYS A 109 22.33 -7.52 -23.75
C LYS A 109 21.57 -6.85 -22.60
N ILE A 110 21.33 -5.53 -22.69
CA ILE A 110 20.63 -4.77 -21.63
C ILE A 110 19.11 -4.85 -21.80
N PHE A 111 18.61 -4.68 -23.03
CA PHE A 111 17.19 -4.66 -23.38
C PHE A 111 16.70 -5.94 -24.06
N GLY A 112 17.56 -6.96 -24.21
CA GLY A 112 17.12 -8.31 -24.58
C GLY A 112 16.24 -8.96 -23.52
N PHE A 113 16.25 -8.42 -22.29
CA PHE A 113 15.19 -8.66 -21.31
C PHE A 113 13.93 -7.97 -21.78
N SER A 114 12.90 -8.75 -22.08
CA SER A 114 11.58 -8.18 -22.35
C SER A 114 11.05 -7.46 -21.09
N GLU A 115 10.25 -6.41 -21.26
CA GLU A 115 9.52 -5.76 -20.14
C GLU A 115 8.76 -6.80 -19.29
N LYS A 116 8.26 -7.86 -19.92
CA LYS A 116 7.60 -8.99 -19.28
C LYS A 116 8.52 -9.82 -18.37
N GLU A 117 9.81 -9.90 -18.64
CA GLU A 117 10.79 -10.59 -17.79
C GLU A 117 11.26 -9.71 -16.64
N PHE A 118 11.38 -8.40 -16.86
CA PHE A 118 11.70 -7.44 -15.81
C PHE A 118 10.57 -7.29 -14.79
N LEU A 119 9.32 -7.30 -15.25
CA LEU A 119 8.11 -7.23 -14.41
C LEU A 119 7.67 -8.60 -13.85
N LYS A 120 8.28 -9.71 -14.27
CA LYS A 120 7.92 -11.06 -13.79
C LYS A 120 8.19 -11.28 -12.30
N GLY A 121 9.12 -10.50 -11.72
CA GLY A 121 9.38 -10.47 -10.27
C GLY A 121 8.48 -9.51 -9.49
N ASP A 122 7.56 -8.84 -10.17
CA ASP A 122 6.81 -7.69 -9.67
C ASP A 122 5.30 -7.95 -9.73
N THR A 123 4.90 -9.15 -9.30
CA THR A 123 3.52 -9.48 -8.93
C THR A 123 3.13 -8.84 -7.59
N GLY A 124 3.80 -7.73 -7.21
CA GLY A 124 3.47 -6.96 -6.03
C GLY A 124 2.02 -6.53 -6.11
N ASN A 125 1.25 -6.87 -5.07
CA ASN A 125 -0.15 -6.47 -4.96
C ASN A 125 -0.27 -4.97 -5.29
N LYS A 126 -1.03 -4.64 -6.33
CA LYS A 126 -1.29 -3.25 -6.73
C LYS A 126 -1.85 -2.42 -5.57
N PHE A 127 -2.52 -3.09 -4.63
CA PHE A 127 -3.19 -2.48 -3.49
C PHE A 127 -2.57 -2.94 -2.18
N VAL A 128 -2.27 -1.98 -1.32
CA VAL A 128 -1.76 -2.18 0.04
C VAL A 128 -2.63 -1.44 1.04
N GLY A 129 -2.68 -1.95 2.27
CA GLY A 129 -3.46 -1.39 3.36
C GLY A 129 -2.72 -0.33 4.17
N ASP A 130 -3.39 0.21 5.18
CA ASP A 130 -2.79 1.12 6.16
C ASP A 130 -1.85 0.39 7.13
N ILE A 131 -2.04 -0.92 7.31
CA ILE A 131 -1.32 -1.74 8.27
C ILE A 131 -0.17 -2.46 7.58
N ASP A 132 1.03 -2.37 8.15
CA ASP A 132 2.18 -3.15 7.68
C ASP A 132 1.90 -4.66 7.88
N PRO A 133 2.09 -5.53 6.86
CA PRO A 133 1.90 -6.98 7.00
C PRO A 133 2.68 -7.62 8.15
N ALA A 134 3.82 -7.05 8.56
CA ALA A 134 4.60 -7.52 9.71
C ALA A 134 3.83 -7.41 11.04
N CYS A 135 2.78 -6.58 11.10
CA CYS A 135 1.89 -6.53 12.27
C CYS A 135 1.18 -7.85 12.53
N GLY A 136 1.07 -8.72 11.51
CA GLY A 136 0.49 -10.06 11.63
C GLY A 136 1.22 -10.96 12.64
N ASP A 137 2.50 -10.70 12.91
CA ASP A 137 3.28 -11.48 13.89
C ASP A 137 2.85 -11.20 15.34
N LYS A 138 2.31 -9.99 15.61
CA LYS A 138 1.84 -9.56 16.94
C LYS A 138 0.31 -9.63 17.08
N ALA A 139 -0.41 -9.53 15.98
CA ALA A 139 -1.86 -9.45 15.99
C ALA A 139 -2.51 -10.80 16.31
N ALA A 140 -3.56 -10.80 17.15
CA ALA A 140 -4.39 -11.99 17.32
C ALA A 140 -5.20 -12.29 16.04
N TYR A 141 -5.67 -11.22 15.39
CA TYR A 141 -6.37 -11.28 14.10
C TYR A 141 -6.04 -10.03 13.30
N MET A 142 -5.85 -10.20 11.98
CA MET A 142 -5.61 -9.10 11.05
C MET A 142 -6.37 -9.35 9.74
N THR A 143 -7.13 -8.36 9.28
CA THR A 143 -7.79 -8.45 7.98
C THR A 143 -6.77 -8.33 6.85
N PRO A 144 -6.83 -9.16 5.80
CA PRO A 144 -5.93 -9.04 4.67
C PRO A 144 -6.28 -7.85 3.78
N VAL A 145 -5.26 -7.22 3.19
CA VAL A 145 -5.44 -6.25 2.09
C VAL A 145 -4.60 -6.70 0.90
N PRO A 146 -5.21 -7.00 -0.27
CA PRO A 146 -6.65 -6.99 -0.56
C PRO A 146 -7.40 -8.21 0.03
N GLY A 147 -8.74 -8.14 0.04
CA GLY A 147 -9.61 -9.29 0.36
C GLY A 147 -10.29 -9.25 1.72
N GLY A 148 -10.00 -8.27 2.57
CA GLY A 148 -10.63 -8.08 3.88
C GLY A 148 -11.93 -7.27 3.82
N VAL A 149 -11.86 -5.98 4.15
CA VAL A 149 -13.06 -5.13 4.32
C VAL A 149 -13.81 -4.88 3.01
N GLY A 150 -13.12 -4.78 1.87
CA GLY A 150 -13.71 -4.45 0.57
C GLY A 150 -14.91 -5.34 0.16
N PRO A 151 -14.75 -6.67 0.09
CA PRO A 151 -15.86 -7.59 -0.19
C PRO A 151 -17.02 -7.48 0.81
N ILE A 152 -16.73 -7.27 2.10
CA ILE A 152 -17.75 -7.10 3.16
C ILE A 152 -18.55 -5.82 2.94
N THR A 153 -17.92 -4.75 2.45
CA THR A 153 -18.61 -3.50 2.09
C THR A 153 -19.66 -3.74 0.99
N ILE A 154 -19.34 -4.51 -0.05
CA ILE A 154 -20.30 -4.85 -1.11
C ILE A 154 -21.48 -5.62 -0.54
N VAL A 155 -21.23 -6.64 0.28
CA VAL A 155 -22.30 -7.42 0.93
C VAL A 155 -23.16 -6.54 1.82
N SER A 156 -22.55 -5.61 2.54
CA SER A 156 -23.26 -4.68 3.44
C SER A 156 -24.15 -3.71 2.68
N LEU A 157 -23.70 -3.22 1.52
CA LEU A 157 -24.52 -2.41 0.61
C LEU A 157 -25.71 -3.20 0.09
N LEU A 158 -25.51 -4.45 -0.35
CA LEU A 158 -26.60 -5.31 -0.81
C LEU A 158 -27.62 -5.60 0.30
N ARG A 159 -27.17 -5.82 1.53
CA ARG A 159 -28.07 -6.00 2.69
C ARG A 159 -28.96 -4.77 2.93
N ASN A 160 -28.49 -3.57 2.64
CA ASN A 160 -29.28 -2.34 2.82
C ASN A 160 -30.30 -2.11 1.71
N LEU A 161 -30.26 -2.89 0.62
CA LEU A 161 -31.19 -2.82 -0.50
C LEU A 161 -32.29 -3.90 -0.45
N LEU A 162 -32.15 -4.88 0.44
CA LEU A 162 -33.07 -6.00 0.65
C LEU A 162 -33.96 -5.73 1.86
#